data_AF-A0A439MRX6-F1
#
_entry.id   AF-A0A439MRX6-F1
#
_cell.length_a   1.000
_cell.length_b   1.000
_cell.length_c   1.000
_cell.angle_alpha   90.00
_cell.angle_beta   90.00
_cell.angle_gamma   90.00
#
_symmetry.space_group_name_H-M   'P 1'
#
loop_
_entity.id
_entity.type
_entity.pdbx_description
1 polymer ?
#
loop_
_entity_poly.entity_id
_entity_poly.type
_entity_poly.pdbx_seq_one_letter_code
_entity_poly.pdbx_strand_id
1 'polypeptide(L)'
;MPTLYALKPAFQAKLRPLADRLAGAGVTANQITLLAAALSVATGVVVAALAGHRAVFLLMPVVLFARMALNAIDGMLAREHGQASKLGMYLNELCDVVSDLALILAFAALFPAWGVVAFAVTAVLVEFAGVLGIAAGTGRNYAGPFGKSDRALALGIVAFLIACGLWVGAITPFVFPAMATLSLVTAINRIRSGLNGSGD
;
A
#
# COMPACT_ATOMS: atom_id res chain seq x y z
N MET A 1 15.78 -4.80 21.56
CA MET A 1 14.34 -4.95 21.25
C MET A 1 14.18 -4.93 19.74
N PRO A 2 13.51 -5.91 19.11
CA PRO A 2 13.29 -5.86 17.66
C PRO A 2 12.23 -4.78 17.41
N THR A 3 12.67 -3.57 17.09
CA THR A 3 11.79 -2.53 16.56
C THR A 3 11.32 -2.94 15.16
N LEU A 4 10.21 -2.38 14.68
CA LEU A 4 9.72 -2.59 13.30
C LEU A 4 10.83 -2.42 12.22
N TYR A 5 11.88 -1.66 12.54
CA TYR A 5 13.09 -1.48 11.73
C TYR A 5 13.92 -2.75 11.51
N ALA A 6 13.89 -3.74 12.41
CA ALA A 6 14.59 -5.03 12.25
C ALA A 6 13.76 -6.06 11.45
N LEU A 7 12.43 -5.91 11.44
CA LEU A 7 11.53 -6.76 10.66
C LEU A 7 11.72 -6.57 9.16
N LYS A 8 11.98 -5.34 8.70
CA LYS A 8 12.13 -5.02 7.28
C LYS A 8 13.39 -5.67 6.65
N PRO A 9 14.60 -5.57 7.24
CA PRO A 9 15.78 -6.28 6.75
C PRO A 9 15.65 -7.80 6.86
N ALA A 10 15.09 -8.33 7.95
CA ALA A 10 14.92 -9.78 8.10
C ALA A 10 13.93 -10.37 7.08
N PHE A 11 12.84 -9.65 6.79
CA PHE A 11 11.90 -10.01 5.74
C PHE A 11 12.55 -9.99 4.35
N GLN A 12 13.29 -8.91 4.04
CA GLN A 12 14.03 -8.81 2.78
C GLN A 12 15.09 -9.89 2.63
N ALA A 13 15.82 -10.22 3.70
CA ALA A 13 16.82 -11.29 3.69
C ALA A 13 16.21 -12.65 3.35
N LYS A 14 14.98 -12.93 3.76
CA LYS A 14 14.25 -14.16 3.39
C LYS A 14 13.81 -14.17 1.93
N LEU A 15 13.53 -13.00 1.35
CA LEU A 15 13.09 -12.86 -0.05
C LEU A 15 14.27 -12.76 -1.02
N ARG A 16 15.47 -12.36 -0.57
CA ARG A 16 16.64 -12.17 -1.41
C ARG A 16 17.00 -13.39 -2.28
N PRO A 17 17.01 -14.64 -1.79
CA PRO A 17 17.27 -15.80 -2.64
C PRO A 17 16.27 -15.97 -3.79
N LEU A 18 15.02 -15.54 -3.59
CA LEU A 18 14.01 -15.54 -4.64
C LEU A 18 14.26 -14.41 -5.64
N ALA A 19 14.62 -13.20 -5.16
CA ALA A 19 15.01 -12.09 -6.02
C ALA A 19 16.22 -12.44 -6.90
N ASP A 20 17.23 -13.10 -6.34
CA ASP A 20 18.43 -13.56 -7.07
C ASP A 20 18.05 -14.55 -8.19
N ARG A 21 17.16 -15.50 -7.89
CA ARG A 21 16.66 -16.48 -8.88
C ARG A 21 15.86 -15.81 -9.98
N LEU A 22 15.00 -14.85 -9.64
CA LEU A 22 14.21 -14.08 -10.60
C LEU A 22 15.11 -13.25 -11.51
N ALA A 23 16.13 -12.58 -10.96
CA ALA A 23 17.13 -11.86 -11.72
C ALA A 23 17.89 -12.79 -12.67
N GLY A 24 18.33 -13.96 -12.19
CA GLY A 24 19.00 -14.98 -13.01
C GLY A 24 18.12 -15.54 -14.13
N ALA A 25 16.79 -15.52 -13.96
CA ALA A 25 15.81 -15.89 -14.98
C ALA A 25 15.44 -14.73 -15.95
N GLY A 26 16.05 -13.56 -15.82
CA GLY A 26 15.78 -12.40 -16.67
C GLY A 26 14.49 -11.64 -16.32
N VAL A 27 13.89 -11.90 -15.16
CA VAL A 27 12.70 -11.16 -14.69
C VAL A 27 13.11 -9.74 -14.28
N THR A 28 12.31 -8.77 -14.70
CA THR A 28 12.55 -7.35 -14.45
C THR A 28 11.75 -6.81 -13.26
N ALA A 29 12.27 -5.81 -12.56
CA ALA A 29 11.59 -5.09 -11.49
C ALA A 29 10.23 -4.55 -11.99
N ASN A 30 10.19 -3.99 -13.19
CA ASN A 30 8.97 -3.46 -13.79
C ASN A 30 7.89 -4.53 -13.99
N GLN A 31 8.27 -5.76 -14.38
CA GLN A 31 7.31 -6.87 -14.48
C GLN A 31 6.73 -7.24 -13.11
N ILE A 32 7.54 -7.24 -12.06
CA ILE A 32 7.08 -7.51 -10.69
C ILE A 32 6.13 -6.41 -10.20
N THR A 33 6.46 -5.14 -10.44
CA THR A 33 5.59 -3.99 -10.11
C THR A 33 4.23 -4.07 -10.85
N LEU A 34 4.24 -4.37 -12.15
CA LEU A 34 3.02 -4.53 -12.94
C LEU A 34 2.19 -5.74 -12.48
N LEU A 35 2.84 -6.85 -12.13
CA LEU A 35 2.18 -8.04 -11.58
C LEU A 35 1.49 -7.71 -10.25
N ALA A 36 2.17 -7.01 -9.35
CA ALA A 36 1.60 -6.58 -8.07
C ALA A 36 0.37 -5.67 -8.27
N ALA A 37 0.44 -4.77 -9.26
CA ALA A 37 -0.68 -3.91 -9.64
C ALA A 37 -1.86 -4.70 -10.20
N ALA A 38 -1.61 -5.59 -11.16
CA ALA A 38 -2.63 -6.43 -11.78
C ALA A 38 -3.33 -7.32 -10.74
N LEU A 39 -2.57 -7.94 -9.84
CA LEU A 39 -3.09 -8.74 -8.74
C LEU A 39 -4.00 -7.90 -7.82
N SER A 40 -3.58 -6.69 -7.46
CA SER A 40 -4.35 -5.79 -6.60
C SER A 40 -5.65 -5.33 -7.26
N VAL A 41 -5.59 -4.96 -8.54
CA VAL A 41 -6.78 -4.56 -9.31
C VAL A 41 -7.75 -5.72 -9.47
N ALA A 42 -7.27 -6.90 -9.89
CA ALA A 42 -8.09 -8.09 -10.01
C ALA A 42 -8.77 -8.45 -8.69
N THR A 43 -8.03 -8.35 -7.58
CA THR A 43 -8.57 -8.60 -6.23
C THR A 43 -9.65 -7.59 -5.86
N GLY A 44 -9.42 -6.30 -6.09
CA GLY A 44 -10.41 -5.26 -5.83
C GLY A 44 -11.70 -5.50 -6.61
N VAL A 45 -11.59 -5.85 -7.90
CA VAL A 45 -12.74 -6.18 -8.76
C VAL A 45 -13.48 -7.42 -8.27
N VAL A 46 -12.77 -8.52 -7.96
CA VAL A 46 -13.37 -9.77 -7.49
C VAL A 46 -14.08 -9.58 -6.15
N VAL A 47 -13.44 -8.88 -5.20
CA VAL A 47 -14.03 -8.59 -3.88
C VAL A 47 -15.28 -7.72 -4.01
N ALA A 48 -15.25 -6.69 -4.86
CA ALA A 48 -16.41 -5.84 -5.10
C ALA A 48 -17.57 -6.61 -5.76
N ALA A 49 -17.27 -7.40 -6.80
CA ALA A 49 -18.28 -8.15 -7.56
C ALA A 49 -18.92 -9.27 -6.73
N LEU A 50 -18.17 -9.89 -5.82
CA LEU A 50 -18.62 -11.01 -4.99
C LEU A 50 -18.80 -10.61 -3.51
N ALA A 51 -19.06 -9.34 -3.22
CA ALA A 51 -19.16 -8.82 -1.86
C ALA A 51 -20.23 -9.52 -0.98
N GLY A 52 -21.23 -10.15 -1.59
CA GLY A 52 -22.21 -11.00 -0.88
C GLY A 52 -21.62 -12.28 -0.26
N HIS A 53 -20.45 -12.74 -0.73
CA HIS A 53 -19.75 -13.92 -0.22
C HIS A 53 -18.60 -13.51 0.70
N ARG A 54 -18.84 -13.45 2.02
CA ARG A 54 -17.84 -13.04 3.03
C ARG A 54 -16.44 -13.67 2.86
N ALA A 55 -16.36 -14.93 2.42
CA ALA A 55 -15.07 -15.61 2.23
C ALA A 55 -14.16 -14.93 1.19
N VAL A 56 -14.72 -14.19 0.22
CA VAL A 56 -13.94 -13.46 -0.79
C VAL A 56 -13.02 -12.41 -0.14
N PHE A 57 -13.39 -11.88 1.02
CA PHE A 57 -12.59 -10.89 1.75
C PHE A 57 -11.28 -11.48 2.28
N LEU A 58 -11.12 -12.82 2.39
CA LEU A 58 -9.82 -13.44 2.70
C LEU A 58 -8.76 -13.18 1.63
N LEU A 59 -9.16 -12.84 0.40
CA LEU A 59 -8.21 -12.44 -0.63
C LEU A 59 -7.45 -11.17 -0.25
N MET A 60 -8.08 -10.24 0.48
CA MET A 60 -7.47 -8.96 0.84
C MET A 60 -6.21 -9.11 1.70
N PRO A 61 -6.22 -9.75 2.89
CA PRO A 61 -5.01 -9.91 3.69
C PRO A 61 -3.93 -10.71 2.95
N VAL A 62 -4.32 -11.73 2.16
CA VAL A 62 -3.37 -12.53 1.36
C VAL A 62 -2.69 -11.68 0.29
N VAL A 63 -3.46 -10.91 -0.47
CA VAL A 63 -2.96 -10.08 -1.58
C VAL A 63 -2.20 -8.87 -1.07
N LEU A 64 -2.64 -8.24 0.02
CA LEU A 64 -1.91 -7.14 0.65
C LEU A 64 -0.53 -7.62 1.17
N PHE A 65 -0.48 -8.83 1.76
CA PHE A 65 0.78 -9.45 2.17
C PHE A 65 1.67 -9.81 0.96
N ALA A 66 1.09 -10.45 -0.06
CA ALA A 66 1.80 -10.80 -1.29
C ALA A 66 2.36 -9.56 -1.99
N ARG A 67 1.57 -8.49 -2.10
CA ARG A 67 2.00 -7.20 -2.65
C ARG A 67 3.17 -6.62 -1.87
N MET A 68 3.14 -6.65 -0.54
CA MET A 68 4.27 -6.21 0.28
C MET A 68 5.55 -6.99 -0.05
N ALA A 69 5.45 -8.31 -0.31
CA ALA A 69 6.57 -9.12 -0.75
C ALA A 69 7.04 -8.76 -2.18
N LEU A 70 6.11 -8.60 -3.13
CA LEU A 70 6.43 -8.22 -4.52
C LEU A 70 7.10 -6.84 -4.60
N ASN A 71 6.58 -5.84 -3.88
CA ASN A 71 7.20 -4.51 -3.76
C ASN A 71 8.54 -4.51 -3.00
N ALA A 72 8.87 -5.58 -2.27
CA ALA A 72 10.20 -5.73 -1.70
C ALA A 72 11.15 -6.34 -2.74
N ILE A 73 10.68 -7.31 -3.51
CA ILE A 73 11.42 -7.98 -4.59
C ILE A 73 11.75 -7.01 -5.71
N ASP A 74 10.79 -6.21 -6.21
CA ASP A 74 11.08 -5.23 -7.27
C ASP A 74 12.14 -4.21 -6.84
N GLY A 75 12.11 -3.76 -5.59
CA GLY A 75 13.10 -2.86 -5.02
C GLY A 75 14.48 -3.52 -4.86
N MET A 76 14.53 -4.83 -4.57
CA MET A 76 15.78 -5.60 -4.56
C MET A 76 16.33 -5.75 -5.98
N LEU A 77 15.49 -6.11 -6.96
CA LEU A 77 15.87 -6.18 -8.38
C LEU A 77 16.42 -4.84 -8.89
N ALA A 78 15.77 -3.73 -8.54
CA ALA A 78 16.20 -2.40 -8.93
C ALA A 78 17.57 -2.01 -8.31
N ARG A 79 17.77 -2.25 -7.01
CA ARG A 79 18.98 -1.81 -6.28
C ARG A 79 20.17 -2.75 -6.41
N GLU A 80 19.92 -4.06 -6.41
CA GLU A 80 20.96 -5.09 -6.27
C GLU A 80 21.33 -5.74 -7.60
N HIS A 81 20.43 -5.71 -8.60
CA HIS A 81 20.66 -6.29 -9.92
C HIS A 81 20.73 -5.23 -11.04
N GLY A 82 20.99 -3.97 -10.69
CA GLY A 82 21.22 -2.90 -11.67
C GLY A 82 20.01 -2.53 -12.53
N GLN A 83 18.79 -2.85 -12.08
CA GLN A 83 17.56 -2.59 -12.84
C GLN A 83 16.88 -1.24 -12.51
N ALA A 84 17.54 -0.37 -11.75
CA ALA A 84 17.04 0.97 -11.45
C ALA A 84 16.86 1.79 -12.73
N SER A 85 15.66 2.32 -12.95
CA SER A 85 15.34 3.11 -14.14
C SER A 85 14.35 4.22 -13.83
N LYS A 86 14.34 5.28 -14.65
CA LYS A 86 13.36 6.36 -14.56
C LYS A 86 11.93 5.83 -14.73
N LEU A 87 11.72 4.94 -15.71
CA LEU A 87 10.43 4.28 -15.91
C LEU A 87 10.00 3.48 -14.68
N GLY A 88 10.90 2.71 -14.07
CA GLY A 88 10.61 1.93 -12.87
C GLY A 88 10.19 2.80 -11.68
N MET A 89 10.78 3.99 -11.53
CA MET A 89 10.33 4.97 -10.52
C MET A 89 8.87 5.39 -10.75
N TYR A 90 8.50 5.79 -11.98
CA TYR A 90 7.12 6.17 -12.30
C TYR A 90 6.15 5.00 -12.12
N LEU A 91 6.52 3.81 -12.59
CA LEU A 91 5.70 2.61 -12.44
C LEU A 91 5.47 2.30 -10.95
N ASN A 92 6.51 2.29 -10.12
CA ASN A 92 6.37 1.98 -8.70
C ASN A 92 5.38 2.93 -8.00
N GLU A 93 5.50 4.24 -8.22
CA GLU A 93 4.61 5.22 -7.60
C GLU A 93 3.17 5.12 -8.12
N LEU A 94 2.98 5.06 -9.45
CA LEU A 94 1.64 5.05 -10.05
C LEU A 94 0.92 3.72 -9.79
N CYS A 95 1.60 2.59 -9.97
CA CYS A 95 1.04 1.27 -9.69
C CYS A 95 0.66 1.13 -8.22
N ASP A 96 1.41 1.74 -7.30
CA ASP A 96 1.06 1.73 -5.90
C ASP A 96 -0.23 2.46 -5.59
N VAL A 97 -0.42 3.64 -6.18
CA VAL A 97 -1.66 4.42 -6.04
C VAL A 97 -2.83 3.67 -6.66
N VAL A 98 -2.68 3.13 -7.87
CA VAL A 98 -3.72 2.33 -8.54
C VAL A 98 -4.11 1.10 -7.72
N SER A 99 -3.12 0.41 -7.16
CA SER A 99 -3.34 -0.76 -6.29
C SER A 99 -4.10 -0.39 -5.02
N ASP A 100 -3.66 0.66 -4.33
CA ASP A 100 -4.31 1.15 -3.10
C ASP A 100 -5.77 1.53 -3.40
N LEU A 101 -6.02 2.28 -4.47
CA LEU A 101 -7.38 2.67 -4.87
C LEU A 101 -8.27 1.46 -5.18
N ALA A 102 -7.79 0.50 -5.96
CA ALA A 102 -8.59 -0.67 -6.32
C ALA A 102 -9.00 -1.49 -5.08
N LEU A 103 -8.07 -1.67 -4.14
CA LEU A 103 -8.32 -2.41 -2.91
C LEU A 103 -9.20 -1.61 -1.93
N ILE A 104 -9.03 -0.29 -1.81
CA ILE A 104 -9.86 0.54 -0.94
C ILE A 104 -11.31 0.60 -1.47
N LEU A 105 -11.48 0.90 -2.75
CA LEU A 105 -12.81 1.11 -3.34
C LEU A 105 -13.67 -0.15 -3.34
N ALA A 106 -13.06 -1.34 -3.31
CA ALA A 106 -13.79 -2.61 -3.17
C ALA A 106 -14.69 -2.65 -1.92
N PHE A 107 -14.31 -1.96 -0.84
CA PHE A 107 -15.11 -1.89 0.37
C PHE A 107 -16.37 -1.02 0.23
N ALA A 108 -16.51 -0.19 -0.80
CA ALA A 108 -17.73 0.58 -1.05
C ALA A 108 -18.95 -0.33 -1.33
N ALA A 109 -18.72 -1.62 -1.62
CA ALA A 109 -19.79 -2.61 -1.75
C ALA A 109 -20.47 -2.98 -0.41
N LEU A 110 -19.80 -2.77 0.75
CA LEU A 110 -20.33 -3.08 2.09
C LEU A 110 -20.37 -1.88 3.04
N PHE A 111 -19.62 -0.82 2.75
CA PHE A 111 -19.47 0.35 3.60
C PHE A 111 -20.06 1.60 2.93
N PRO A 112 -20.42 2.65 3.69
CA PRO A 112 -20.89 3.89 3.11
C PRO A 112 -19.87 4.46 2.12
N ALA A 113 -20.27 4.56 0.85
CA ALA A 113 -19.38 4.92 -0.25
C ALA A 113 -18.65 6.25 -0.02
N TRP A 114 -19.32 7.24 0.59
CA TRP A 114 -18.72 8.54 0.90
C TRP A 114 -17.48 8.41 1.81
N GLY A 115 -17.51 7.51 2.80
CA GLY A 115 -16.41 7.29 3.73
C GLY A 115 -15.25 6.58 3.06
N VAL A 116 -15.55 5.55 2.26
CA VAL A 116 -14.55 4.80 1.47
C VAL A 116 -13.85 5.72 0.46
N VAL A 117 -14.62 6.56 -0.25
CA VAL A 117 -14.08 7.54 -1.20
C VAL A 117 -13.25 8.60 -0.49
N ALA A 118 -13.68 9.11 0.66
CA ALA A 118 -12.89 10.05 1.46
C ALA A 118 -11.55 9.44 1.90
N PHE A 119 -11.54 8.16 2.30
CA PHE A 119 -10.31 7.45 2.61
C PHE A 119 -9.42 7.23 1.38
N ALA A 120 -10.01 6.84 0.25
CA ALA A 120 -9.28 6.68 -1.01
C ALA A 120 -8.58 7.98 -1.42
N VAL A 121 -9.30 9.11 -1.40
CA VAL A 121 -8.75 10.43 -1.73
C VAL A 121 -7.63 10.82 -0.76
N THR A 122 -7.84 10.68 0.55
CA THR A 122 -6.80 11.04 1.54
C THR A 122 -5.58 10.12 1.48
N ALA A 123 -5.73 8.83 1.13
CA ALA A 123 -4.61 7.93 0.87
C ALA A 123 -3.76 8.39 -0.33
N VAL A 124 -4.39 8.84 -1.42
CA VAL A 124 -3.67 9.45 -2.56
C VAL A 124 -2.95 10.73 -2.15
N LEU A 125 -3.61 11.60 -1.38
CA LEU A 125 -2.98 12.83 -0.87
C LEU A 125 -1.75 12.55 0.00
N VAL A 126 -1.80 11.50 0.82
CA VAL A 126 -0.65 11.06 1.62
C VAL A 126 0.54 10.70 0.73
N GLU A 127 0.34 9.86 -0.29
CA GLU A 127 1.43 9.46 -1.20
C GLU A 127 1.92 10.64 -2.03
N PHE A 128 1.02 11.48 -2.53
CA PHE A 128 1.38 12.68 -3.29
C PHE A 128 2.21 13.67 -2.44
N ALA A 129 1.80 13.94 -1.20
CA ALA A 129 2.59 14.75 -0.26
C ALA A 129 3.98 14.15 0.02
N GLY A 130 4.09 12.82 0.03
CA GLY A 130 5.37 12.12 0.16
C GLY A 130 6.28 12.31 -1.06
N VAL A 131 5.72 12.18 -2.27
CA VAL A 131 6.45 12.40 -3.55
C VAL A 131 6.89 13.86 -3.69
N LEU A 132 6.03 14.82 -3.33
CA LEU A 132 6.34 16.25 -3.44
C LEU A 132 7.58 16.67 -2.63
N GLY A 133 7.94 15.94 -1.58
CA GLY A 133 9.21 16.16 -0.86
C GLY A 133 10.44 16.06 -1.76
N ILE A 134 10.40 15.23 -2.82
CA ILE A 134 11.48 15.13 -3.81
C ILE A 134 11.60 16.43 -4.59
N ALA A 135 10.47 16.97 -5.08
CA ALA A 135 10.45 18.24 -5.81
C ALA A 135 10.83 19.43 -4.90
N ALA A 136 10.54 19.34 -3.61
CA ALA A 136 10.92 20.32 -2.59
C ALA A 136 12.37 20.16 -2.08
N GLY A 137 13.17 19.23 -2.62
CA GLY A 137 14.57 19.04 -2.26
C GLY A 137 14.84 18.28 -0.95
N THR A 138 13.80 17.81 -0.25
CA THR A 138 13.94 17.08 1.03
C THR A 138 13.92 15.56 0.87
N GLY A 139 13.80 15.07 -0.36
CA GLY A 139 13.63 13.66 -0.67
C GLY A 139 12.22 13.15 -0.34
N ARG A 140 12.00 11.84 -0.50
CA ARG A 140 10.67 11.26 -0.26
C ARG A 140 10.35 11.25 1.24
N ASN A 141 9.22 11.83 1.61
CA ASN A 141 8.80 11.92 3.00
C ASN A 141 7.88 10.75 3.41
N TYR A 142 8.18 10.13 4.55
CA TYR A 142 7.44 8.99 5.11
C TYR A 142 6.83 9.28 6.50
N ALA A 143 6.85 10.53 6.96
CA ALA A 143 6.34 10.92 8.28
C ALA A 143 4.84 10.65 8.46
N GLY A 144 4.44 10.52 9.72
CA GLY A 144 3.05 10.39 10.15
C GLY A 144 2.64 8.95 10.54
N PRO A 145 1.54 8.81 11.29
CA PRO A 145 1.19 7.55 11.96
C PRO A 145 0.45 6.54 11.08
N PHE A 146 -0.01 6.93 9.88
CA PHE A 146 -0.86 6.09 9.04
C PHE A 146 -0.34 6.03 7.60
N GLY A 147 0.87 5.50 7.47
CA GLY A 147 1.56 5.30 6.20
C GLY A 147 1.00 4.11 5.40
N LYS A 148 1.65 3.80 4.28
CA LYS A 148 1.17 2.78 3.33
C LYS A 148 0.98 1.40 3.96
N SER A 149 1.98 0.92 4.72
CA SER A 149 1.90 -0.39 5.38
C SER A 149 0.82 -0.43 6.48
N ASP A 150 0.61 0.68 7.19
CA ASP A 150 -0.41 0.78 8.23
C ASP A 150 -1.82 0.73 7.61
N ARG A 151 -2.03 1.43 6.49
CA ARG A 151 -3.27 1.35 5.71
C ARG A 151 -3.52 -0.07 5.20
N ALA A 152 -2.50 -0.73 4.65
CA ALA A 152 -2.60 -2.11 4.19
C ALA A 152 -2.97 -3.07 5.33
N LEU A 153 -2.33 -2.94 6.50
CA LEU A 153 -2.67 -3.75 7.67
C LEU A 153 -4.11 -3.52 8.12
N ALA A 154 -4.54 -2.27 8.22
CA ALA A 154 -5.91 -1.92 8.62
C ALA A 154 -6.96 -2.50 7.67
N LEU A 155 -6.76 -2.37 6.35
CA LEU A 155 -7.63 -2.97 5.33
C LEU A 155 -7.65 -4.50 5.44
N GLY A 156 -6.49 -5.13 5.66
CA GLY A 156 -6.38 -6.58 5.87
C GLY A 156 -7.15 -7.06 7.11
N ILE A 157 -7.06 -6.34 8.23
CA ILE A 157 -7.80 -6.65 9.46
C ILE A 157 -9.30 -6.51 9.23
N VAL A 158 -9.75 -5.41 8.63
CA VAL A 158 -11.18 -5.19 8.34
C VAL A 158 -11.72 -6.32 7.47
N ALA A 159 -11.02 -6.66 6.38
CA ALA A 159 -11.42 -7.75 5.50
C ALA A 159 -11.43 -9.13 6.20
N PHE A 160 -10.43 -9.42 7.02
CA PHE A 160 -10.36 -10.67 7.78
C PHE A 160 -11.54 -10.81 8.76
N LEU A 161 -11.87 -9.74 9.49
CA LEU A 161 -13.02 -9.71 10.41
C LEU A 161 -14.35 -9.94 9.67
N ILE A 162 -14.52 -9.33 8.49
CA ILE A 162 -15.69 -9.58 7.61
C ILE A 162 -15.74 -11.06 7.21
N ALA A 163 -14.64 -11.62 6.73
CA ALA A 163 -14.59 -13.00 6.27
C ALA A 163 -14.91 -14.02 7.36
N CYS A 164 -14.41 -13.81 8.58
CA CYS A 164 -14.70 -14.65 9.73
C CYS A 164 -16.12 -14.48 10.28
N GLY A 165 -16.90 -13.50 9.79
CA GLY A 165 -18.21 -13.16 10.35
C GLY A 165 -18.13 -12.51 11.74
N LEU A 166 -16.97 -11.94 12.09
CA LEU A 166 -16.73 -11.25 13.36
C LEU A 166 -16.91 -9.73 13.22
N TRP A 167 -17.37 -9.26 12.06
CA TRP A 167 -17.56 -7.84 11.80
C TRP A 167 -18.69 -7.24 12.63
N VAL A 168 -18.43 -6.11 13.28
CA VAL A 168 -19.41 -5.39 14.08
C VAL A 168 -20.12 -4.36 13.20
N GLY A 169 -21.35 -4.65 12.78
CA GLY A 169 -22.12 -3.78 11.87
C GLY A 169 -22.25 -2.33 12.35
N ALA A 170 -22.35 -2.11 13.67
CA ALA A 170 -22.54 -0.78 14.26
C ALA A 170 -21.38 0.21 14.02
N ILE A 171 -20.14 -0.30 13.82
CA ILE A 171 -18.97 0.58 13.59
C ILE A 171 -18.73 0.91 12.11
N THR A 172 -19.40 0.19 11.20
CA THR A 172 -19.28 0.33 9.73
C THR A 172 -19.25 1.79 9.25
N PRO A 173 -20.17 2.69 9.67
CA PRO A 173 -20.17 4.07 9.16
C PRO A 173 -18.98 4.92 9.64
N PHE A 174 -18.22 4.49 10.66
CA PHE A 174 -17.15 5.27 11.27
C PHE A 174 -15.74 4.84 10.85
N VAL A 175 -15.58 3.59 10.40
CA VAL A 175 -14.25 2.99 10.13
C VAL A 175 -13.48 3.74 9.05
N PHE A 176 -14.05 3.87 7.86
CA PHE A 176 -13.37 4.55 6.75
C PHE A 176 -13.20 6.07 6.97
N PRO A 177 -14.18 6.79 7.52
CA PRO A 177 -13.97 8.19 7.92
C PRO A 177 -12.84 8.36 8.93
N ALA A 178 -12.73 7.49 9.94
CA ALA A 178 -11.63 7.54 10.90
C ALA A 178 -10.27 7.29 10.23
N MET A 179 -10.19 6.29 9.34
CA MET A 179 -9.00 6.02 8.53
C MET A 179 -8.64 7.22 7.63
N ALA A 180 -9.62 7.89 7.04
CA ALA A 180 -9.43 9.10 6.25
C ALA A 180 -8.86 10.25 7.09
N THR A 181 -9.36 10.46 8.31
CA THR A 181 -8.81 11.45 9.24
C THR A 181 -7.35 11.15 9.59
N LEU A 182 -7.02 9.88 9.89
CA LEU A 182 -5.63 9.48 10.16
C LEU A 182 -4.71 9.68 8.95
N SER A 183 -5.20 9.40 7.74
CA SER A 183 -4.47 9.69 6.50
C SER A 183 -4.28 11.19 6.30
N LEU A 184 -5.28 12.02 6.56
CA LEU A 184 -5.14 13.47 6.46
C LEU A 184 -4.10 14.02 7.44
N VAL A 185 -4.11 13.56 8.69
CA VAL A 185 -3.07 13.90 9.69
C VAL A 185 -1.68 13.48 9.19
N THR A 186 -1.56 12.30 8.58
CA THR A 186 -0.31 11.81 7.99
C THR A 186 0.17 12.72 6.85
N ALA A 187 -0.73 13.14 5.94
CA ALA A 187 -0.40 14.06 4.86
C ALA A 187 0.10 15.41 5.40
N ILE A 188 -0.59 15.98 6.41
CA ILE A 188 -0.17 17.22 7.07
C ILE A 188 1.22 17.06 7.72
N ASN A 189 1.49 15.93 8.36
CA ASN A 189 2.80 15.66 8.97
C ASN A 189 3.91 15.53 7.94
N ARG A 190 3.65 14.92 6.77
CA ARG A 190 4.62 14.89 5.65
C ARG A 190 4.93 16.28 5.13
N ILE A 191 3.92 17.14 4.97
CA ILE A 191 4.11 18.55 4.55
C ILE A 191 4.94 19.30 5.58
N ARG A 192 4.57 19.25 6.87
CA ARG A 192 5.32 19.92 7.95
C ARG A 192 6.77 19.44 8.03
N SER A 193 6.98 18.15 7.91
CA SER A 193 8.33 17.57 7.90
C SER A 193 9.12 17.99 6.65
N GLY A 194 8.47 18.15 5.50
CA GLY A 194 9.10 18.73 4.30
C GLY A 194 9.53 20.18 4.54
N LEU A 195 8.65 21.02 5.09
CA LEU A 195 8.98 22.43 5.38
C LEU A 195 10.15 22.58 6.36
N ASN A 196 10.22 21.74 7.40
CA ASN A 196 11.28 21.80 8.40
C ASN A 196 12.61 21.19 7.91
N GLY A 197 12.59 20.36 6.86
CA GLY A 197 13.78 19.77 6.25
C GLY A 197 14.40 20.64 5.16
N SER A 198 13.68 21.68 4.70
CA SER A 198 14.09 22.64 3.67
C SER A 198 14.85 23.86 4.23
N GLY A 199 15.45 23.73 5.42
CA GLY A 199 16.23 24.81 6.03
C GLY A 199 17.60 24.96 5.38
N ASP A 200 17.64 25.67 4.24
CA ASP A 200 18.78 26.48 3.81
C ASP A 200 18.45 27.96 4.04
#